data_AF-Q2HRI3-F1
#
_entry.id   AF-Q2HRI3-F1
#
_cell.length_a   1.000
_cell.length_b   1.000
_cell.length_c   1.000
_cell.angle_alpha   90.00
_cell.angle_beta   90.00
_cell.angle_gamma   90.00
#
_symmetry.space_group_name_H-M   'P 1'
#
loop_
_entity.id
_entity.type
_entity.pdbx_description
1 polymer ?
#
loop_
_entity_poly.entity_id
_entity_poly.type
_entity_poly.pdbx_seq_one_letter_code
_entity_poly.pdbx_strand_id
1 'polypeptide(L)' 'MQVALASGEGKFIEKVRHAQLGIKLPNVKCVDAKGLHLKTDKLHLTTMSEVHLGIKLAHAYFASNNHHFNYTQVS' A
#
# COMPACT_ATOMS: atom_id res chain seq x y z
N MET A 1 -6.33 3.25 4.28
CA MET A 1 -5.11 2.64 3.71
C MET A 1 -5.51 1.47 2.82
N GLN A 2 -4.81 1.25 1.72
CA GLN A 2 -4.97 0.04 0.90
C GLN A 2 -3.60 -0.43 0.38
N VAL A 3 -3.53 -1.69 -0.02
CA VAL A 3 -2.31 -2.29 -0.60
C VAL A 3 -2.61 -2.71 -2.04
N ALA A 4 -1.79 -2.25 -2.99
CA ALA A 4 -1.83 -2.78 -4.34
C ALA A 4 -1.31 -4.21 -4.36
N LEU A 5 -1.99 -5.12 -5.06
CA LEU A 5 -1.63 -6.54 -5.10
C LEU A 5 -0.14 -6.73 -5.43
N ALA A 6 0.58 -7.51 -4.63
CA ALA A 6 2.01 -7.80 -4.81
C ALA A 6 2.34 -8.57 -6.10
N SER A 7 1.29 -9.12 -6.72
CA SER A 7 1.26 -10.04 -7.85
C SER A 7 1.62 -11.46 -7.47
N GLY A 8 0.78 -12.41 -7.89
CA GLY A 8 1.02 -13.79 -7.59
C GLY A 8 0.18 -14.81 -8.36
N GLU A 9 0.01 -14.59 -9.66
CA GLU A 9 -0.88 -15.30 -10.60
C GLU A 9 -2.26 -14.65 -10.83
N GLY A 10 -2.75 -14.73 -12.07
CA GLY A 10 -4.07 -14.23 -12.48
C GLY A 10 -4.06 -13.33 -13.73
N LYS A 11 -5.04 -13.53 -14.62
CA LYS A 11 -5.15 -12.83 -15.91
C LYS A 11 -5.39 -11.31 -15.84
N PHE A 12 -5.79 -10.80 -14.67
CA PHE A 12 -6.17 -9.39 -14.50
C PHE A 12 -5.31 -8.63 -13.49
N ILE A 13 -4.15 -9.19 -13.10
CA ILE A 13 -3.22 -8.57 -12.13
C ILE A 13 -2.97 -7.09 -12.48
N GLU A 14 -2.57 -6.82 -13.71
CA GLU A 14 -2.24 -5.45 -14.12
C GLU A 14 -3.49 -4.55 -14.12
N LYS A 15 -4.65 -5.04 -14.60
CA LYS A 15 -5.91 -4.25 -14.57
C LYS A 15 -6.31 -3.87 -13.13
N VAL A 16 -6.22 -4.81 -12.20
CA VAL A 16 -6.55 -4.57 -10.79
C VAL A 16 -5.54 -3.61 -10.16
N ARG A 17 -4.24 -3.79 -10.42
CA ARG A 17 -3.20 -2.90 -9.92
C ARG A 17 -3.35 -1.48 -10.44
N HIS A 18 -3.63 -1.29 -11.72
CA HIS A 18 -3.88 0.04 -12.29
C HIS A 18 -5.07 0.71 -11.61
N ALA A 19 -6.15 -0.03 -11.34
CA ALA A 19 -7.29 0.50 -10.59
C ALA A 19 -6.90 0.89 -9.15
N GLN A 20 -6.19 0.02 -8.42
CA GLN A 20 -5.77 0.28 -7.05
C GLN A 20 -4.86 1.51 -6.95
N LEU A 21 -3.85 1.61 -7.82
CA LEU A 21 -2.91 2.74 -7.87
C LEU A 21 -3.58 4.04 -8.36
N GLY A 22 -4.64 3.92 -9.16
CA GLY A 22 -5.39 5.05 -9.71
C GLY A 22 -6.45 5.65 -8.78
N ILE A 23 -6.75 5.03 -7.63
CA ILE A 23 -7.75 5.55 -6.68
C ILE A 23 -7.29 6.89 -6.10
N LYS A 24 -8.08 7.94 -6.35
CA LYS A 24 -7.89 9.30 -5.83
C LYS A 24 -9.07 9.69 -4.93
N LEU A 25 -9.10 9.15 -3.71
CA LEU A 25 -10.10 9.48 -2.71
C LEU A 25 -9.44 10.17 -1.50
N PRO A 26 -10.11 11.16 -0.87
CA PRO A 26 -9.62 11.74 0.38
C PRO A 26 -9.33 10.65 1.41
N ASN A 27 -8.22 10.78 2.14
CA ASN A 27 -7.79 9.87 3.20
C ASN A 27 -7.51 8.41 2.76
N VAL A 28 -7.48 8.12 1.46
CA VAL A 28 -7.02 6.85 0.91
C VAL A 28 -5.60 7.00 0.39
N LYS A 29 -4.67 6.25 0.98
CA LYS A 29 -3.31 6.06 0.46
C LYS A 29 -3.13 4.61 0.03
N CYS A 30 -2.51 4.42 -1.13
CA CYS A 30 -2.16 3.12 -1.68
C CYS A 30 -0.68 2.82 -1.45
N VAL A 31 -0.38 1.68 -0.83
CA VAL A 31 0.99 1.16 -0.67
C VAL A 31 1.22 0.07 -1.72
N ASP A 32 2.30 0.18 -2.50
CA ASP A 32 2.62 -0.83 -3.51
C ASP A 32 3.47 -1.96 -2.91
N ALA A 33 2.97 -3.19 -3.05
CA ALA A 33 3.64 -4.41 -2.60
C ALA A 33 4.38 -5.15 -3.74
N LYS A 34 4.34 -4.66 -4.99
CA LYS A 34 5.03 -5.29 -6.12
C LYS A 34 6.54 -5.41 -5.85
N GLY A 35 7.08 -6.58 -6.17
CA GLY A 35 8.51 -6.89 -5.97
C GLY A 35 8.87 -7.43 -4.59
N LEU A 36 7.91 -7.50 -3.65
CA LEU A 36 8.11 -8.26 -2.42
C LEU A 36 8.12 -9.77 -2.73
N HIS A 37 8.93 -10.53 -2.01
CA HIS A 37 9.08 -11.97 -2.20
C HIS A 37 7.79 -12.70 -1.86
N LEU A 38 7.45 -13.66 -2.73
CA LEU A 38 6.31 -14.56 -2.57
C LEU A 38 6.78 -15.91 -2.03
N LYS A 39 5.84 -16.67 -1.46
CA LYS A 39 6.03 -18.07 -1.13
C LYS A 39 6.14 -18.90 -2.42
N THR A 40 6.41 -20.19 -2.25
CA THR A 40 6.55 -21.14 -3.36
C THR A 40 5.27 -21.31 -4.18
N ASP A 41 4.09 -21.03 -3.59
CA ASP A 41 2.81 -20.96 -4.28
C ASP A 41 2.69 -19.77 -5.24
N LYS A 42 3.69 -18.89 -5.25
CA LYS A 42 3.74 -17.65 -6.03
C LYS A 42 2.56 -16.74 -5.79
N LEU A 43 1.75 -16.91 -4.75
CA LEU A 43 0.53 -16.14 -4.51
C LEU A 43 0.63 -15.31 -3.23
N HIS A 44 1.11 -15.90 -2.14
CA HIS A 44 1.18 -15.25 -0.84
C HIS A 44 2.56 -14.64 -0.59
N LEU A 45 2.62 -13.56 0.19
CA LEU A 45 3.89 -12.97 0.64
C LEU A 45 4.62 -13.91 1.60
N THR A 46 5.95 -13.92 1.57
CA THR A 46 6.73 -14.53 2.67
C THR A 46 6.57 -13.72 3.95
N THR A 47 6.85 -14.32 5.11
CA THR A 47 6.80 -13.62 6.40
C THR A 47 7.68 -12.37 6.41
N MET A 48 8.89 -12.43 5.85
CA MET A 48 9.76 -11.26 5.76
C MET A 48 9.19 -10.16 4.85
N SER A 49 8.51 -10.54 3.77
CA SER A 49 7.81 -9.59 2.92
C SER A 49 6.62 -8.94 3.64
N GLU A 50 5.88 -9.67 4.46
CA GLU A 50 4.80 -9.11 5.28
C GLU A 50 5.33 -8.12 6.32
N VAL A 51 6.48 -8.40 6.96
CA VAL A 51 7.17 -7.46 7.86
C VAL A 51 7.53 -6.17 7.11
N HIS A 52 8.14 -6.28 5.93
CA HIS A 52 8.46 -5.11 5.12
C HIS A 52 7.23 -4.33 4.65
N LEU A 53 6.15 -5.02 4.29
CA LEU A 53 4.88 -4.40 3.94
C LEU A 53 4.29 -3.65 5.14
N GLY A 54 4.36 -4.22 6.34
CA GLY A 54 3.92 -3.58 7.59
C GLY A 54 4.68 -2.27 7.86
N ILE A 55 6.00 -2.25 7.67
CA ILE A 55 6.82 -1.04 7.80
C ILE A 55 6.39 0.02 6.76
N LYS A 56 6.18 -0.37 5.49
CA LYS A 56 5.68 0.55 4.44
C LYS A 56 4.32 1.13 4.80
N LEU A 57 3.41 0.33 5.36
CA LEU A 57 2.09 0.79 5.81
C LEU A 57 2.20 1.77 6.97
N ALA A 58 3.05 1.50 7.96
CA ALA A 58 3.30 2.40 9.08
C ALA A 58 3.85 3.76 8.59
N HIS A 59 4.85 3.75 7.70
CA HIS A 59 5.40 4.97 7.12
C HIS A 59 4.33 5.78 6.37
N ALA A 60 3.51 5.12 5.55
CA ALA A 60 2.46 5.80 4.81
C ALA A 60 1.37 6.40 5.72
N TYR A 61 1.06 5.72 6.84
CA TYR A 61 0.17 6.24 7.87
C TYR A 61 0.74 7.51 8.52
N PHE A 62 1.99 7.48 9.01
CA PHE A 62 2.61 8.66 9.62
C PHE A 62 2.73 9.83 8.63
N ALA A 63 3.08 9.57 7.38
CA ALA A 63 3.13 10.60 6.34
C ALA A 63 1.76 11.21 6.03
N SER A 64 0.66 10.46 6.23
CA SER A 64 -0.69 10.97 5.99
C SER A 64 -1.17 11.97 7.06
N ASN A 65 -0.58 11.94 8.26
CA ASN A 65 -0.98 12.79 9.39
C ASN A 65 -0.27 14.15 9.44
N ASN A 66 0.74 14.39 8.60
CA ASN A 66 1.43 15.68 8.53
C ASN A 66 0.60 16.80 7.85
N HIS A 67 -0.60 16.50 7.36
CA HIS A 67 -1.53 17.52 6.83
C HIS A 67 -2.48 18.13 7.88
N HIS A 68 -2.42 17.72 9.16
CA HIS A 68 -3.34 18.24 10.19
C HIS A 68 -2.71 19.24 11.18
N PHE A 69 -1.40 19.51 11.12
CA PHE A 69 -0.71 20.42 12.07
C PHE A 69 -0.69 21.91 11.66
N ASN A 70 -1.48 22.32 10.66
CA ASN A 70 -1.57 23.72 10.24
C ASN A 70 -2.96 24.37 10.43
N TYR A 71 -3.93 23.69 11.07
CA TYR A 71 -5.26 24.27 11.29
C TYR A 71 -5.51 24.85 12.70
N THR A 72 -4.52 24.80 13.60
CA THR A 72 -4.68 25.26 15.00
C THR A 72 -3.67 26.32 15.46
N GLN A 73 -3.06 27.05 14.53
CA GLN A 73 -2.25 28.25 14.85
C GLN A 73 -2.79 29.51 14.16
N VAL A 74 -4.10 29.71 14.17
CA VAL A 74 -4.70 31.04 14.00
C VAL A 74 -5.98 31.13 14.85
N SER A 75 -5.83 31.60 16.09
CA SER A 75 -6.86 32.24 16.92
C SER A 75 -6.17 33.06 17.98
#